data_AF-A0A822G3T8-F1
#
_entry.id   AF-A0A822G3T8-F1
#
_cell.length_a   1.000
_cell.length_b   1.000
_cell.length_c   1.000
_cell.angle_alpha   90.00
_cell.angle_beta   90.00
_cell.angle_gamma   90.00
#
_symmetry.space_group_name_H-M   'P 1'
#
loop_
_entity.id
_entity.type
_entity.pdbx_description
1 polymer ?
#
loop_
_entity_poly.entity_id
_entity_poly.type
_entity_poly.pdbx_seq_one_letter_code
_entity_poly.pdbx_strand_id
1 'polypeptide(L)'
;RNLRKCVRYKSDCASCETSSHICTTCPNGYALKDTDCVKAAQECPSGEYFDFTTNTCRWCDFRCSTCSGHESYQCTSCDKTSKFPYLQYHTCVSSCSPGFYLSK
;
A
#
# COMPACT_ATOMS: atom_id res chain seq x y z
N ARG A 1 34.20 -20.80 19.65
CA ARG A 1 32.81 -20.54 20.13
C ARG A 1 32.11 -19.70 19.08
N ASN A 2 31.17 -20.28 18.34
CA ASN A 2 30.39 -19.55 17.32
C ASN A 2 29.42 -18.60 18.04
N LEU A 3 29.66 -17.30 17.91
CA LEU A 3 28.78 -16.25 18.43
C LEU A 3 27.46 -16.30 17.64
N ARG A 4 26.38 -16.76 18.28
CA ARG A 4 25.02 -16.60 17.75
C ARG A 4 24.70 -15.10 17.73
N LYS A 5 24.83 -14.46 16.56
CA LYS A 5 24.47 -13.07 16.34
C LYS A 5 22.98 -13.00 15.98
N CYS A 6 22.23 -12.16 16.69
CA CYS A 6 20.89 -11.78 16.28
C CYS A 6 21.01 -10.88 15.05
N VAL A 7 20.58 -11.38 13.89
CA VAL A 7 20.50 -10.60 12.65
C VAL A 7 19.09 -10.04 12.53
N ARG A 8 18.97 -8.75 12.24
CA ARG A 8 17.67 -8.11 11.98
C ARG A 8 17.17 -8.61 10.62
N TYR A 9 15.96 -9.17 10.58
CA TYR A 9 15.31 -9.55 9.32
C TYR A 9 15.14 -8.32 8.41
N LYS A 10 14.87 -8.56 7.12
CA LYS A 10 14.25 -7.54 6.27
C LYS A 10 13.00 -7.00 7.00
N SER A 11 12.83 -5.69 7.04
CA SER A 11 11.92 -4.95 7.94
C SER A 11 10.46 -5.41 7.97
N ASP A 12 10.03 -6.17 6.97
CA ASP A 12 8.65 -6.57 6.73
C ASP A 12 8.37 -8.05 7.05
N CYS A 13 9.32 -8.75 7.70
CA CYS A 13 9.23 -10.18 7.97
C CYS A 13 9.09 -10.51 9.47
N ALA A 14 8.18 -11.42 9.81
CA ALA A 14 7.95 -11.86 11.19
C ALA A 14 8.89 -13.01 11.59
N SER A 15 9.19 -13.94 10.68
CA SER A 15 10.22 -14.99 10.89
C SER A 15 10.92 -15.39 9.60
N CYS A 16 12.23 -15.67 9.70
CA CYS A 16 13.02 -16.25 8.61
C CYS A 16 13.64 -17.60 9.04
N GLU A 17 13.87 -18.49 8.08
CA GLU A 17 14.36 -19.85 8.34
C GLU A 17 15.90 -19.95 8.25
N THR A 18 16.48 -19.63 7.08
CA THR A 18 17.90 -19.95 6.79
C THR A 18 18.74 -18.72 6.42
N SER A 19 18.07 -17.62 6.04
CA SER A 19 18.70 -16.37 5.60
C SER A 19 17.81 -15.20 5.99
N SER A 20 18.39 -14.06 6.35
CA SER A 20 17.65 -12.80 6.63
C SER A 20 16.86 -12.27 5.43
N HIS A 21 17.02 -12.90 4.26
CA HIS A 21 16.35 -12.58 3.01
C HIS A 21 15.18 -13.51 2.66
N ILE A 22 15.01 -14.64 3.36
CA ILE A 22 13.95 -15.62 3.07
C ILE A 22 12.93 -15.53 4.19
N CYS A 23 11.84 -14.81 3.94
CA CYS A 23 10.75 -14.75 4.89
C CYS A 23 9.89 -16.02 4.81
N THR A 24 9.52 -16.59 5.95
CA THR A 24 8.60 -17.74 6.02
C THR A 24 7.26 -17.38 6.63
N THR A 25 7.20 -16.27 7.37
CA THR A 25 5.97 -15.76 7.99
C THR A 25 5.97 -14.25 7.98
N CYS A 26 4.84 -13.69 7.55
CA CYS A 26 4.64 -12.26 7.47
C CYS A 26 3.87 -11.75 8.69
N PRO A 27 4.15 -10.52 9.14
CA PRO A 27 3.33 -9.85 10.14
C PRO A 27 1.90 -9.63 9.61
N ASN A 28 0.95 -9.45 10.53
CA ASN A 28 -0.45 -9.19 10.17
C ASN A 28 -0.55 -8.06 9.13
N GLY A 29 -1.27 -8.34 8.05
CA GLY A 29 -1.43 -7.41 6.95
C GLY A 29 -0.44 -7.54 5.80
N TYR A 30 0.45 -8.53 5.86
CA TYR A 30 1.36 -8.87 4.79
C TYR A 30 1.13 -10.33 4.37
N ALA A 31 1.14 -10.58 3.07
CA ALA A 31 1.05 -11.90 2.47
C ALA A 31 2.45 -12.33 2.03
N LEU A 32 2.77 -13.60 2.25
CA LEU A 32 4.03 -14.17 1.78
C LEU A 32 3.92 -14.41 0.28
N LYS A 33 4.76 -13.73 -0.49
CA LYS A 33 4.93 -13.94 -1.93
C LYS A 33 6.36 -14.39 -2.19
N ASP A 34 6.49 -15.68 -2.51
CA ASP A 34 7.76 -16.40 -2.65
C ASP A 34 8.63 -16.37 -1.39
N THR A 35 9.42 -15.31 -1.24
CA THR A 35 10.35 -15.11 -0.12
C THR A 35 10.21 -13.73 0.51
N ASP A 36 9.31 -12.90 -0.02
CA ASP A 36 9.07 -11.53 0.40
C ASP A 36 7.65 -11.38 0.96
N CYS A 37 7.54 -10.57 2.01
CA CYS A 37 6.24 -10.13 2.51
C CYS A 37 5.79 -8.93 1.70
N VAL A 38 4.78 -9.12 0.87
CA VAL A 38 4.07 -8.02 0.22
C VAL A 38 2.90 -7.63 1.10
N LYS A 39 2.52 -6.35 1.14
CA LYS A 39 1.26 -5.98 1.81
C LYS A 39 0.15 -6.83 1.22
N ALA A 40 -0.53 -7.58 2.07
CA ALA A 40 -1.72 -8.30 1.67
C ALA A 40 -2.71 -7.21 1.26
N ALA A 41 -3.02 -7.13 -0.03
CA ALA A 41 -4.22 -6.42 -0.45
C ALA A 41 -5.38 -7.26 0.09
N GLN A 42 -5.79 -6.98 1.33
CA GLN A 42 -7.00 -7.58 1.83
C GLN A 42 -8.14 -7.06 0.95
N GLU A 43 -8.97 -7.98 0.45
CA GLU A 43 -10.05 -7.65 -0.47
C GLU A 43 -11.08 -6.77 0.24
N CYS A 44 -10.85 -5.46 0.21
CA CYS A 44 -11.84 -4.47 0.56
C CYS A 44 -12.67 -4.14 -0.68
N PRO A 45 -13.96 -3.81 -0.51
CA PRO A 45 -14.78 -3.29 -1.60
C PRO A 45 -14.12 -2.09 -2.30
N SER A 46 -14.44 -1.89 -3.57
CA SER A 46 -13.99 -0.72 -4.33
C SER A 46 -14.34 0.58 -3.58
N GLY A 47 -13.36 1.48 -3.45
CA GLY A 47 -13.51 2.72 -2.68
C GLY A 47 -13.09 2.63 -1.21
N GLU A 48 -12.66 1.45 -0.75
CA GLU A 48 -12.11 1.25 0.59
C GLU A 48 -10.65 0.80 0.54
N TYR A 49 -9.91 1.10 1.62
CA TYR A 49 -8.58 0.59 1.88
C TYR A 49 -8.58 -0.21 3.20
N PHE A 50 -7.69 -1.18 3.30
CA PHE A 50 -7.53 -1.93 4.54
C PHE A 50 -6.66 -1.13 5.53
N ASP A 51 -7.26 -0.73 6.65
CA ASP A 51 -6.54 -0.08 7.75
C ASP A 51 -5.96 -1.16 8.69
N PHE A 52 -4.65 -1.39 8.57
CA PHE A 52 -3.95 -2.38 9.40
C PHE A 52 -3.94 -2.03 10.90
N THR A 53 -4.16 -0.75 11.26
CA THR A 53 -4.20 -0.32 12.66
C THR A 53 -5.48 -0.81 13.34
N THR A 54 -6.60 -0.73 12.64
CA THR A 54 -7.92 -1.14 13.14
C THR A 54 -8.34 -2.51 12.66
N ASN A 55 -7.59 -3.10 11.71
CA ASN A 55 -7.88 -4.37 11.06
C ASN A 55 -9.26 -4.38 10.35
N THR A 56 -9.64 -3.24 9.77
CA THR A 56 -10.94 -3.02 9.10
C THR A 56 -10.77 -2.31 7.78
N CYS A 57 -11.68 -2.54 6.83
CA CYS A 57 -11.77 -1.70 5.64
C CYS A 57 -12.36 -0.34 6.01
N ARG A 58 -11.75 0.72 5.46
CA ARG A 58 -12.15 2.12 5.68
C ARG A 58 -12.25 2.83 4.35
N TRP A 59 -13.17 3.77 4.26
CA TRP A 59 -13.39 4.56 3.07
C TRP A 59 -12.17 5.42 2.70
N CYS A 60 -11.90 5.49 1.42
CA CYS A 60 -11.01 6.49 0.84
C CYS A 60 -11.62 7.90 0.93
N ASP A 61 -10.79 8.93 0.70
CA ASP A 61 -11.31 10.26 0.38
C ASP A 61 -12.25 10.17 -0.82
N PHE A 62 -13.35 10.94 -0.80
CA PHE A 62 -14.41 10.91 -1.81
C PHE A 62 -13.95 11.19 -3.24
N ARG A 63 -12.75 11.75 -3.43
CA ARG A 63 -12.15 12.00 -4.74
C ARG A 63 -11.41 10.79 -5.30
N CYS A 64 -11.01 9.83 -4.47
CA CYS A 64 -10.24 8.66 -4.89
C CYS A 64 -11.17 7.53 -5.34
N SER A 65 -10.78 6.78 -6.39
CA SER A 65 -11.41 5.49 -6.71
C SER A 65 -10.77 4.35 -5.93
N THR A 66 -9.45 4.39 -5.76
CA THR A 66 -8.70 3.52 -4.85
C THR A 66 -7.68 4.37 -4.09
N CYS A 67 -7.34 3.96 -2.87
CA CYS A 67 -6.40 4.69 -2.02
C CYS A 67 -5.53 3.74 -1.20
N SER A 68 -4.46 4.30 -0.65
CA SER A 68 -3.58 3.65 0.33
C SER A 68 -3.84 4.09 1.77
N GLY A 69 -4.79 5.02 1.94
CA GLY A 69 -5.19 5.60 3.22
C GLY A 69 -6.34 6.59 3.02
N HIS A 70 -6.87 7.09 4.13
CA HIS A 70 -8.05 7.95 4.17
C HIS A 70 -7.82 9.34 3.56
N GLU A 71 -6.59 9.84 3.59
CA GLU A 71 -6.32 11.23 3.23
C GLU A 71 -6.34 11.47 1.71
N SER A 72 -6.68 12.69 1.33
CA SER A 72 -6.81 13.10 -0.08
C SER A 72 -5.55 12.99 -0.93
N TYR A 73 -4.38 12.97 -0.30
CA TYR A 73 -3.07 12.79 -0.92
C TYR A 73 -2.59 11.33 -0.87
N GLN A 74 -3.48 10.39 -0.53
CA GLN A 74 -3.20 8.95 -0.49
C GLN A 74 -3.95 8.17 -1.58
N CYS A 75 -4.51 8.85 -2.59
CA CYS A 75 -5.15 8.19 -3.72
C CYS A 75 -4.12 7.37 -4.53
N THR A 76 -4.50 6.17 -4.92
CA THR A 76 -3.75 5.32 -5.86
C THR A 76 -4.39 5.30 -7.25
N SER A 77 -5.67 5.63 -7.35
CA SER A 77 -6.36 5.90 -8.61
C SER A 77 -7.53 6.88 -8.42
N CYS A 78 -7.92 7.52 -9.51
CA CYS A 78 -9.03 8.47 -9.55
C CYS A 78 -10.16 7.92 -10.41
N ASP A 79 -11.39 8.22 -10.02
CA ASP A 79 -12.56 7.89 -10.82
C ASP A 79 -12.59 8.80 -12.04
N LYS A 80 -12.42 8.19 -13.22
CA LYS A 80 -12.40 8.87 -14.53
C LYS A 80 -13.72 9.55 -14.87
N THR A 81 -14.81 9.17 -14.22
CA THR A 81 -16.15 9.77 -14.40
C THR A 81 -16.44 10.89 -13.40
N SER A 82 -15.57 11.06 -12.39
CA SER A 82 -15.73 12.08 -11.36
C SER A 82 -15.27 13.47 -11.81
N LYS A 83 -15.50 14.47 -10.95
CA LYS A 83 -14.97 15.84 -11.13
C LYS A 83 -13.43 15.92 -11.01
N PHE A 84 -12.77 14.88 -10.52
CA PHE A 84 -11.33 14.86 -10.25
C PHE A 84 -10.65 13.65 -10.92
N PRO A 85 -10.71 13.52 -12.25
CA PRO A 85 -10.34 12.28 -12.93
C PRO A 85 -8.82 12.06 -13.06
N TYR A 86 -8.01 13.06 -12.71
CA TYR A 86 -6.57 13.04 -12.96
C TYR A 86 -5.79 12.82 -11.67
N LEU A 87 -4.93 11.81 -11.65
CA LEU A 87 -4.04 11.54 -10.51
C LEU A 87 -2.76 12.36 -10.65
N GLN A 88 -2.49 13.24 -9.68
CA GLN A 88 -1.24 13.99 -9.59
C GLN A 88 -0.70 13.91 -8.15
N TYR A 89 0.52 13.42 -7.98
CA TYR A 89 1.16 13.25 -6.66
C TYR A 89 0.25 12.59 -5.61
N HIS A 90 -0.40 11.48 -5.98
CA HIS A 90 -1.36 10.77 -5.12
C HIS A 90 -2.63 11.55 -4.73
N THR A 91 -2.93 12.64 -5.43
CA THR A 91 -4.15 13.42 -5.25
C THR A 91 -4.96 13.42 -6.53
N CYS A 92 -6.27 13.24 -6.40
CA CYS A 92 -7.19 13.38 -7.53
C CYS A 92 -7.55 14.85 -7.75
N VAL A 93 -7.25 15.35 -8.95
CA VAL A 93 -7.42 16.76 -9.34
C VAL A 93 -8.30 16.88 -10.59
N SER A 94 -8.97 18.03 -10.73
CA SER A 94 -9.85 18.34 -11.87
C SER A 94 -9.07 18.78 -13.10
N SER A 95 -7.83 19.25 -12.93
CA SER A 95 -6.90 19.61 -14.00
C SER A 95 -5.46 19.50 -13.52
N CYS A 96 -4.53 19.28 -14.44
CA CYS A 96 -3.09 19.29 -14.15
C CYS A 96 -2.64 20.68 -13.68
N SER A 97 -1.78 20.72 -12.67
CA SER A 97 -1.17 21.98 -12.21
C SER A 97 -0.23 22.57 -13.28
N PRO A 98 0.08 23.88 -13.22
CA PRO A 98 1.04 24.49 -14.13
C PRO A 98 2.36 23.73 -14.16
N GLY A 99 2.86 23.42 -15.35
CA GLY A 99 4.07 22.60 -15.55
C GLY A 99 3.82 21.11 -15.78
N PHE A 100 2.57 20.64 -15.65
CA PHE A 100 2.17 19.26 -15.92
C PHE A 100 1.22 19.18 -17.12
N TYR A 101 1.27 18.06 -17.85
CA TYR A 101 0.36 17.77 -18.95
C TYR A 101 -0.20 16.35 -18.82
N LEU A 102 -1.35 16.10 -19.44
CA LEU A 102 -1.93 14.76 -19.50
C LEU A 102 -1.12 13.92 -20.49
N SER A 103 -0.47 12.86 -20.00
CA SER A 103 0.09 11.83 -20.87
C SER A 103 -1.05 11.06 -21.52
N LYS A 104 -0.96 10.85 -22.84
CA LYS A 104 -1.80 9.88 -23.55
C LYS A 104 -1.32 8.46 -23.28
#